data_AF-A0A3S4FWA4-F1
#
_entry.id   AF-A0A3S4FWA4-F1
#
_cell.length_a   1.000
_cell.length_b   1.000
_cell.length_c   1.000
_cell.angle_alpha   90.00
_cell.angle_beta   90.00
_cell.angle_gamma   90.00
#
_symmetry.space_group_name_H-M   'P 1'
#
loop_
_entity.id
_entity.type
_entity.pdbx_description
1 polymer ?
#
loop_
_entity_poly.entity_id
_entity_poly.type
_entity_poly.pdbx_seq_one_letter_code
_entity_poly.pdbx_strand_id
1 'polypeptide(L)'
;MVSLTPAIDILGVNVGFYPEVSAVGGNLFQYLGYGATVALGNDKTFNSDNGFGLLSRRGLIHTQKEGLIYKVFAGVERREVDKNYTLQGKTLQTKMETVDINKTVDEYRVGATIGYSPVAFSLSLKQSHVGISHRRRLFLYQTATSTFFF
;
A
#
# COMPACT_ATOMS: atom_id res chain seq x y z
N MET A 1 11.58 3.12 -3.26
CA MET A 1 11.15 1.90 -2.55
C MET A 1 12.13 0.80 -2.89
N VAL A 2 12.58 0.05 -1.90
CA VAL A 2 13.44 -1.12 -2.10
C VAL A 2 12.77 -2.28 -1.37
N SER A 3 12.58 -3.40 -2.04
CA SER A 3 12.00 -4.62 -1.47
C SER A 3 12.86 -5.84 -1.79
N LEU A 4 12.92 -6.78 -0.84
CA LEU A 4 13.43 -8.12 -1.13
C LEU A 4 12.28 -8.98 -1.63
N THR A 5 12.57 -9.91 -2.54
CA THR A 5 11.55 -10.72 -3.22
C THR A 5 11.74 -12.24 -3.04
N PRO A 6 11.93 -12.76 -1.81
CA PRO A 6 11.95 -14.20 -1.59
C PRO A 6 10.55 -14.78 -1.86
N ALA A 7 10.50 -15.72 -2.79
CA ALA A 7 9.27 -16.42 -3.17
C ALA A 7 9.58 -17.87 -3.54
N ILE A 8 8.59 -18.74 -3.31
CA ILE A 8 8.62 -20.16 -3.63
C ILE A 8 7.42 -20.45 -4.53
N ASP A 9 7.62 -21.29 -5.55
CA ASP A 9 6.54 -21.78 -6.40
C ASP A 9 6.10 -23.17 -5.96
N ILE A 10 4.81 -23.31 -5.65
CA ILE A 10 4.19 -24.57 -5.23
C ILE A 10 3.02 -24.85 -6.16
N LEU A 11 3.13 -25.88 -7.01
CA LEU A 11 2.05 -26.33 -7.91
C LEU A 11 1.48 -25.20 -8.80
N GLY A 12 2.33 -24.28 -9.28
CA GLY A 12 1.91 -23.14 -10.10
C GLY A 12 1.34 -21.95 -9.32
N VAL A 13 1.34 -22.02 -7.98
CA VAL A 13 1.06 -20.90 -7.08
C VAL A 13 2.38 -20.35 -6.56
N ASN A 14 2.70 -19.11 -6.91
CA ASN A 14 3.79 -18.36 -6.32
C ASN A 14 3.36 -17.84 -4.94
N VAL A 15 4.15 -18.12 -3.92
CA VAL A 15 3.97 -17.61 -2.55
C VAL A 15 5.23 -16.85 -2.15
N GLY A 16 5.10 -15.59 -1.79
CA GLY A 16 6.23 -14.73 -1.46
C GLY A 16 6.03 -13.90 -0.20
N PHE A 17 7.16 -13.57 0.42
CA PHE A 17 7.26 -12.64 1.53
C PHE A 17 8.12 -11.46 1.09
N TYR A 18 7.59 -10.25 1.12
CA TYR A 18 8.20 -9.07 0.52
C TYR A 18 8.46 -8.03 1.61
N PRO A 19 9.57 -8.12 2.35
CA PRO A 19 9.97 -7.05 3.26
C PRO A 19 10.46 -5.86 2.43
N GLU A 20 10.06 -4.66 2.82
CA GLU A 20 10.29 -3.44 2.05
C GLU A 20 10.60 -2.23 2.93
N VAL A 21 11.39 -1.33 2.35
CA VAL A 21 11.68 0.00 2.89
C VAL A 21 11.24 1.05 1.87
N SER A 22 10.46 2.00 2.35
CA SER A 22 9.83 3.07 1.61
C SER A 22 10.34 4.41 2.11
N ALA A 23 10.63 5.34 1.23
CA ALA A 23 10.96 6.71 1.61
C ALA A 23 10.24 7.67 0.68
N VAL A 24 9.65 8.71 1.27
CA VAL A 24 9.10 9.85 0.53
C VAL A 24 9.73 11.11 1.11
N GLY A 25 10.29 11.94 0.22
CA GLY A 25 10.82 13.25 0.56
C GLY A 25 10.14 14.33 -0.28
N GLY A 26 10.04 15.53 0.28
CA GLY A 26 9.44 16.68 -0.39
C GLY A 26 8.93 17.72 0.60
N ASN A 27 8.33 18.78 0.07
CA ASN A 27 7.76 19.87 0.87
C ASN A 27 6.37 19.52 1.45
N LEU A 28 5.63 18.60 0.82
CA LEU A 28 4.27 18.21 1.20
C LEU A 28 4.21 17.02 2.17
N PHE A 29 4.99 15.97 1.89
CA PHE A 29 5.04 14.75 2.69
C PHE A 29 6.49 14.30 2.85
N GLN A 30 6.86 13.90 4.06
CA GLN A 30 8.15 13.31 4.36
C GLN A 30 7.97 12.17 5.35
N TYR A 31 8.35 10.96 4.93
CA TYR A 31 8.35 9.80 5.81
C TYR A 31 9.36 8.74 5.37
N LEU A 32 9.79 7.95 6.34
CA LEU A 32 10.51 6.70 6.15
C LEU A 32 9.62 5.55 6.65
N GLY A 33 9.38 4.56 5.81
CA GLY A 33 8.53 3.41 6.09
C GLY A 33 9.31 2.11 6.00
N TYR A 34 8.96 1.17 6.87
CA TYR A 34 9.41 -0.21 6.81
C TYR A 34 8.21 -1.13 6.99
N GLY A 35 8.15 -2.17 6.19
CA GLY A 35 6.98 -3.03 6.14
C GLY A 35 7.28 -4.39 5.53
N ALA A 36 6.25 -5.20 5.48
CA ALA A 36 6.28 -6.45 4.74
C ALA A 36 4.91 -6.80 4.19
N THR A 37 4.91 -7.43 3.03
CA THR A 37 3.71 -8.00 2.41
C THR A 37 3.92 -9.48 2.17
N VAL A 38 2.94 -10.30 2.56
CA VAL A 38 2.81 -11.67 2.05
C VAL A 38 1.85 -11.64 0.88
N ALA A 39 2.21 -12.31 -0.21
CA ALA A 39 1.29 -12.50 -1.32
C ALA A 39 1.36 -13.92 -1.86
N LEU A 40 0.21 -14.40 -2.34
CA LEU A 40 0.08 -15.65 -3.07
C LEU A 40 -0.70 -15.39 -4.35
N GLY A 41 -0.29 -16.02 -5.44
CA GLY A 41 -0.84 -15.73 -6.76
C GLY A 41 -0.15 -16.54 -7.84
N ASN A 42 -0.59 -16.42 -9.07
CA ASN A 42 -0.05 -17.20 -10.19
C ASN A 42 1.01 -16.47 -11.02
N ASP A 43 1.46 -15.30 -10.59
CA ASP A 43 2.53 -14.55 -11.23
C ASP A 43 3.49 -13.95 -10.21
N LYS A 44 4.77 -14.28 -10.34
CA LYS A 44 5.83 -13.85 -9.42
C LYS A 44 6.04 -12.33 -9.45
N THR A 45 6.04 -11.75 -10.65
CA THR A 45 6.24 -10.31 -10.85
C THR A 45 5.11 -9.55 -10.19
N PHE A 46 3.86 -9.92 -10.47
CA PHE A 46 2.70 -9.31 -9.87
C PHE A 46 2.64 -9.51 -8.35
N ASN A 47 3.03 -10.68 -7.83
CA ASN A 47 3.06 -10.90 -6.39
C ASN A 47 4.04 -9.98 -5.65
N SER A 48 5.20 -9.69 -6.25
CA SER A 48 6.17 -8.73 -5.71
C SER A 48 5.77 -7.26 -5.86
N ASP A 49 4.76 -6.99 -6.68
CA ASP A 49 4.29 -5.63 -6.99
C ASP A 49 3.39 -5.09 -5.86
N ASN A 50 4.02 -4.68 -4.77
CA ASN A 50 3.37 -4.18 -3.55
C ASN A 50 3.69 -2.69 -3.31
N GLY A 51 3.08 -2.11 -2.26
CA GLY A 51 3.37 -0.75 -1.83
C GLY A 51 2.22 -0.12 -1.03
N PHE A 52 2.58 0.73 -0.09
CA PHE A 52 1.64 1.35 0.86
C PHE A 52 1.57 2.87 0.71
N GLY A 53 0.44 3.45 1.12
CA GLY A 53 0.22 4.91 1.16
C GLY A 53 0.53 5.59 -0.16
N LEU A 54 1.44 6.57 -0.17
CA LEU A 54 1.82 7.30 -1.39
C LEU A 54 2.49 6.43 -2.46
N LEU A 55 3.08 5.29 -2.07
CA LEU A 55 3.72 4.34 -2.99
C LEU A 55 2.79 3.21 -3.41
N SER A 56 1.51 3.27 -3.03
CA SER A 56 0.57 2.25 -3.45
C SER A 56 0.28 2.25 -4.94
N ARG A 57 0.15 1.05 -5.52
CA ARG A 57 -0.05 0.86 -6.96
C ARG A 57 -1.38 1.35 -7.50
N ARG A 58 -2.41 1.45 -6.65
CA ARG A 58 -3.75 2.00 -7.00
C ARG A 58 -4.32 1.46 -8.32
N GLY A 59 -4.14 0.16 -8.58
CA GLY A 59 -4.65 -0.51 -9.77
C GLY A 59 -3.64 -0.67 -10.91
N LEU A 60 -2.44 -0.11 -10.81
CA LEU A 60 -1.35 -0.47 -11.72
C LEU A 60 -0.92 -1.92 -11.45
N ILE A 61 -0.84 -2.73 -12.50
CA ILE A 61 -0.47 -4.15 -12.45
C ILE A 61 0.78 -4.33 -13.30
N HIS A 62 1.89 -4.74 -12.70
CA HIS A 62 3.07 -5.19 -13.43
C HIS A 62 3.04 -6.71 -13.57
N THR A 63 2.74 -7.20 -14.79
CA THR A 63 2.70 -8.63 -15.10
C THR A 63 3.07 -8.88 -16.56
N GLN A 64 3.62 -10.05 -16.84
CA GLN A 64 3.77 -10.61 -18.20
C GLN A 64 2.84 -11.83 -18.40
N LYS A 65 1.92 -12.07 -17.46
CA LYS A 65 1.05 -13.24 -17.47
C LYS A 65 -0.15 -12.99 -18.39
N GLU A 66 -0.27 -13.80 -19.43
CA GLU A 66 -1.47 -13.86 -20.26
C GLU A 66 -2.51 -14.83 -19.68
N GLY A 67 -3.79 -14.55 -19.91
CA GLY A 67 -4.91 -15.36 -19.44
C GLY A 67 -5.36 -15.00 -18.01
N LEU A 68 -5.57 -16.02 -17.17
CA LEU A 68 -6.01 -15.86 -15.79
C LEU A 68 -4.89 -15.21 -14.95
N ILE A 69 -5.22 -14.17 -14.19
CA ILE A 69 -4.36 -13.55 -13.18
C ILE A 69 -5.09 -13.49 -11.84
N TYR A 70 -4.43 -13.92 -10.78
CA TYR A 70 -4.94 -13.73 -9.42
C TYR A 70 -3.81 -13.51 -8.42
N LYS A 71 -4.12 -12.72 -7.40
CA LYS A 71 -3.24 -12.43 -6.27
C LYS A 71 -4.09 -12.18 -5.04
N VAL A 72 -3.72 -12.76 -3.91
CA VAL A 72 -4.21 -12.40 -2.59
C VAL A 72 -3.02 -11.93 -1.77
N PHE A 73 -3.15 -10.80 -1.09
CA PHE A 73 -2.06 -10.23 -0.31
C PHE A 73 -2.54 -9.68 1.02
N ALA A 74 -1.65 -9.74 2.00
CA ALA A 74 -1.80 -9.09 3.28
C ALA A 74 -0.46 -8.48 3.68
N GLY A 75 -0.46 -7.27 4.18
CA GLY A 75 0.78 -6.61 4.58
C GLY A 75 0.56 -5.45 5.50
N VAL A 76 1.66 -5.02 6.11
CA VAL A 76 1.71 -3.92 7.05
C VAL A 76 2.96 -3.09 6.77
N GLU A 77 2.82 -1.77 6.83
CA GLU A 77 3.94 -0.84 6.80
C GLU A 77 3.80 0.15 7.97
N ARG A 78 4.87 0.24 8.77
CA ARG A 78 5.04 1.28 9.77
C ARG A 78 5.85 2.41 9.17
N ARG A 79 5.40 3.63 9.37
CA ARG A 79 6.06 4.84 8.89
C ARG A 79 6.37 5.80 10.02
N GLU A 80 7.57 6.34 9.94
CA GLU A 80 8.00 7.51 10.69
C GLU A 80 7.75 8.74 9.82
N VAL A 81 6.74 9.53 10.21
CA VAL A 81 6.25 10.70 9.49
C VAL A 81 6.85 11.96 10.11
N ASP A 82 7.77 12.58 9.38
CA ASP A 82 8.37 13.86 9.76
C ASP A 82 7.52 15.04 9.30
N LYS A 83 6.86 14.89 8.14
CA LYS A 83 6.07 15.97 7.53
C LYS A 83 4.80 15.45 6.89
N ASN A 84 3.70 16.13 7.19
CA ASN A 84 2.42 15.92 6.53
C ASN A 84 1.65 17.23 6.46
N TYR A 85 1.69 17.88 5.29
CA TYR A 85 1.10 19.20 5.08
C TYR A 85 -0.43 19.23 5.20
N THR A 86 -1.13 18.10 5.03
CA THR A 86 -2.59 18.09 5.22
C THR A 86 -2.99 18.22 6.69
N LEU A 87 -2.08 17.90 7.61
CA LEU A 87 -2.27 17.99 9.05
C LEU A 87 -1.56 19.22 9.65
N GLN A 88 -0.37 19.56 9.14
CA GLN A 88 0.45 20.71 9.56
C GLN A 88 0.11 22.01 8.80
N GLY A 89 -0.78 21.93 7.81
CA GLY A 89 -1.22 23.09 7.04
C GLY A 89 -2.12 24.00 7.88
N LYS A 90 -1.94 25.31 7.72
CA LYS A 90 -2.83 26.31 8.32
C LYS A 90 -4.16 26.32 7.57
N THR A 91 -5.26 26.31 8.32
CA THR A 91 -6.60 26.44 7.75
C THR A 91 -6.82 27.83 7.13
N LEU A 92 -7.65 27.91 6.10
CA LEU A 92 -7.89 29.17 5.37
C LEU A 92 -8.58 30.24 6.22
N GLN A 93 -9.47 29.84 7.14
CA GLN A 93 -10.25 30.77 7.96
C GLN A 93 -9.58 31.07 9.30
N THR A 94 -9.25 30.04 10.09
CA THR A 94 -8.72 30.21 11.44
C THR A 94 -7.19 30.39 11.47
N LYS A 95 -6.50 30.18 10.33
CA LYS A 95 -5.04 30.36 10.16
C LYS A 95 -4.19 29.61 11.19
N MET A 96 -4.75 28.57 11.79
CA MET A 96 -4.11 27.74 12.80
C MET A 96 -3.93 26.31 12.31
N GLU A 97 -2.96 25.63 12.88
CA GLU A 97 -2.80 24.19 12.79
C GLU A 97 -3.81 23.54 13.73
N THR A 98 -4.52 22.52 13.26
CA THR A 98 -5.65 21.96 13.99
C THR A 98 -5.28 20.75 14.83
N VAL A 99 -4.16 20.10 14.53
CA VAL A 99 -3.77 18.81 15.11
C VAL A 99 -2.25 18.65 15.19
N ASP A 100 -1.79 18.04 16.28
CA ASP A 100 -0.41 17.56 16.38
C ASP A 100 -0.26 16.20 15.69
N ILE A 101 0.73 16.10 14.81
CA ILE A 101 1.00 14.87 14.08
C ILE A 101 1.58 13.80 15.01
N ASN A 102 1.11 12.57 14.84
CA ASN A 102 1.79 11.42 15.40
C ASN A 102 2.93 11.02 14.46
N LYS A 103 4.14 10.92 15.00
CA LYS A 103 5.32 10.54 14.22
C LYS A 103 5.25 9.10 13.73
N THR A 104 4.52 8.22 14.41
CA THR A 104 4.41 6.81 13.99
C THR A 104 3.02 6.51 13.45
N VAL A 105 2.95 6.04 12.21
CA VAL A 105 1.72 5.67 11.51
C VAL A 105 1.85 4.27 10.93
N ASP A 106 0.96 3.38 11.33
CA ASP A 106 0.87 2.02 10.80
C ASP A 106 -0.26 1.93 9.78
N GLU A 107 0.03 1.39 8.59
CA GLU A 107 -0.95 1.08 7.54
C GLU A 107 -0.98 -0.44 7.29
N TYR A 108 -2.15 -1.03 7.49
CA TYR A 108 -2.44 -2.42 7.17
C TYR A 108 -3.23 -2.48 5.87
N ARG A 109 -2.92 -3.49 5.05
CA ARG A 109 -3.64 -3.76 3.82
C ARG A 109 -3.89 -5.23 3.65
N VAL A 110 -5.13 -5.55 3.30
CA VAL A 110 -5.51 -6.89 2.85
C VAL A 110 -6.28 -6.71 1.56
N GLY A 111 -5.94 -7.49 0.54
CA GLY A 111 -6.57 -7.35 -0.75
C GLY A 111 -6.47 -8.58 -1.63
N ALA A 112 -7.27 -8.56 -2.67
CA ALA A 112 -7.28 -9.58 -3.69
C ALA A 112 -7.47 -8.95 -5.07
N THR A 113 -6.84 -9.54 -6.06
CA THR A 113 -7.00 -9.23 -7.47
C THR A 113 -7.37 -10.52 -8.20
N ILE A 114 -8.35 -10.42 -9.09
CA ILE A 114 -8.73 -11.50 -10.01
C ILE A 114 -9.03 -10.91 -11.39
N GLY A 115 -8.57 -11.57 -12.44
CA GLY A 115 -8.78 -11.12 -13.80
C GLY A 115 -8.51 -12.20 -14.83
N TYR A 116 -8.99 -11.94 -16.03
CA TYR A 116 -8.65 -12.70 -17.22
C TYR A 116 -8.39 -11.69 -18.34
N SER A 117 -7.30 -11.88 -19.08
CA SER A 117 -6.90 -10.92 -20.12
C SER A 117 -8.08 -10.55 -21.04
N PRO A 118 -8.36 -9.25 -21.25
CA PRO A 118 -7.53 -8.09 -20.90
C PRO A 118 -7.94 -7.33 -19.61
N VAL A 119 -8.76 -7.90 -18.71
CA VAL A 119 -9.34 -7.16 -17.56
C VAL A 119 -9.10 -7.83 -16.20
N ALA A 120 -8.80 -7.04 -15.18
CA ALA A 120 -8.68 -7.47 -13.79
C ALA A 120 -9.39 -6.51 -12.84
N PHE A 121 -9.96 -7.08 -11.79
CA PHE A 121 -10.58 -6.36 -10.69
C PHE A 121 -9.76 -6.57 -9.43
N SER A 122 -9.43 -5.48 -8.75
CA SER A 122 -8.71 -5.51 -7.48
C SER A 122 -9.54 -4.86 -6.40
N LEU A 123 -9.58 -5.47 -5.23
CA LEU A 123 -10.14 -4.92 -4.01
C LEU A 123 -9.06 -4.91 -2.93
N SER A 124 -8.91 -3.77 -2.25
CA SER A 124 -8.01 -3.63 -1.11
C SER A 124 -8.72 -2.94 0.05
N LEU A 125 -8.81 -3.66 1.15
CA LEU A 125 -9.22 -3.17 2.46
C LEU A 125 -7.99 -2.62 3.18
N LYS A 126 -8.10 -1.39 3.67
CA LYS A 126 -6.97 -0.66 4.25
C LYS A 126 -7.38 -0.14 5.61
N GLN A 127 -6.51 -0.33 6.59
CA GLN A 127 -6.68 0.20 7.92
C GLN A 127 -5.45 1.02 8.27
N SER A 128 -5.64 2.27 8.71
CA SER A 128 -4.54 3.10 9.18
C SER A 128 -4.74 3.55 10.62
N HIS A 129 -3.66 3.49 11.40
CA HIS A 129 -3.59 4.20 12.68
C HIS A 129 -3.51 5.70 12.40
N VAL A 130 -4.32 6.46 13.13
CA VAL A 130 -4.41 7.91 12.94
C VAL A 130 -3.07 8.59 13.26
N GLY A 131 -2.62 9.41 12.31
CA GLY A 131 -1.47 10.30 12.45
C GLY A 131 -1.72 11.52 13.33
N ILE A 132 -2.62 11.45 14.32
CA ILE A 132 -3.01 12.56 15.21
C ILE A 132 -2.84 12.13 16.66
N SER A 133 -2.08 12.91 17.44
CA SER A 133 -1.71 12.62 18.83
C SER A 133 -2.92 12.47 19.78
N HIS A 134 -3.97 13.27 19.58
CA HIS A 134 -5.10 13.39 20.54
C HIS A 134 -6.27 12.42 20.34
N ARG A 135 -6.35 11.68 19.21
CA ARG A 135 -7.40 10.66 18.99
C ARG A 135 -6.81 9.40 18.37
N ARG A 136 -6.67 8.35 19.18
CA ARG A 136 -6.41 6.98 18.70
C ARG A 136 -7.69 6.41 18.07
N ARG A 137 -8.09 6.92 16.91
CA ARG A 137 -9.11 6.28 16.07
C ARG A 137 -8.42 5.47 14.98
N LEU A 138 -9.08 4.40 14.54
CA LEU A 138 -8.68 3.61 13.38
C LEU A 138 -9.60 4.00 12.23
N PHE A 139 -9.03 4.29 11.05
CA PHE A 139 -9.82 4.47 9.84
C PHE A 139 -9.72 3.24 8.97
N LEU A 140 -10.88 2.68 8.63
CA LEU A 140 -11.01 1.61 7.65
C LEU A 140 -11.55 2.22 6.35
N TYR A 141 -10.89 1.94 5.24
CA TYR A 141 -11.33 2.38 3.92
C TYR A 141 -11.03 1.31 2.87
N GLN A 142 -11.84 1.27 1.82
CA GLN A 142 -11.71 0.31 0.73
C GLN A 142 -11.36 1.03 -0.57
N THR A 143 -10.52 0.39 -1.39
CA THR A 143 -10.27 0.82 -2.77
C THR A 143 -10.54 -0.33 -3.71
N ALA A 144 -11.40 -0.11 -4.69
CA ALA A 144 -11.66 -1.03 -5.79
C ALA A 144 -11.14 -0.41 -7.10
N THR A 145 -10.47 -1.21 -7.93
CA THR A 145 -9.94 -0.78 -9.22
C THR A 145 -10.20 -1.82 -10.29
N SER A 146 -10.61 -1.35 -11.47
CA SER A 146 -10.65 -2.13 -12.70
C SER A 146 -9.45 -1.76 -13.57
N THR A 147 -8.63 -2.73 -13.92
CA THR A 147 -7.39 -2.53 -14.68
C THR A 147 -7.48 -3.27 -16.00
N PHE A 148 -7.19 -2.56 -17.09
CA PHE A 148 -7.02 -3.16 -18.41
C PHE A 148 -5.52 -3.39 -18.66
N PHE A 149 -5.17 -4.58 -19.13
CA PHE A 149 -3.80 -4.96 -19.49
C PHE A 149 -3.80 -5.64 -20.85
N PHE A 150 -2.84 -5.25 -21.69
CA PHE A 150 -2.67 -5.67 -23.07
C PHE A 150 -1.32 -6.36 -23.25
#